data_AF-W4M3T1-F1
#
_entry.id   AF-W4M3T1-F1
#
_cell.length_a   1.000
_cell.length_b   1.000
_cell.length_c   1.000
_cell.angle_alpha   90.00
_cell.angle_beta   90.00
_cell.angle_gamma   90.00
#
_symmetry.space_group_name_H-M   'P 1'
#
loop_
_entity.id
_entity.type
_entity.pdbx_description
1 polymer ?
#
loop_
_entity_poly.entity_id
_entity_poly.type
_entity_poly.pdbx_seq_one_letter_code
_entity_poly.pdbx_strand_id
1 'polypeptide(L)'
;MPRIALDLNRAEDRQHVQGEWRVAMGLIPGEPNEGFTAQLLASPARLADYDDSEWPVCANIRESLSVGLTFAWYRITVVFPEQIGGMALAGSRVWFETNIDNYGELRIDSQIDRSTGVIVGINASQRLEISSNATPGETHIIACLVANGPLAEPRGGIFMRYATLAFESPNEGTHLCLHIPQLDTISSKGIDDEIWDFSPVAVARYAPVSGDVSACLGAGRVGRPTRL
;
A
#
# COMPACT_ATOMS: atom_id res chain seq x y z
N MET A 1 9.36 -6.58 5.43
CA MET A 1 8.29 -6.97 4.51
C MET A 1 8.86 -6.93 3.11
N PRO A 2 8.87 -8.07 2.39
CA PRO A 2 9.13 -8.07 0.95
C PRO A 2 8.22 -7.03 0.27
N ARG A 3 8.80 -6.26 -0.66
CA ARG A 3 8.10 -5.20 -1.38
C ARG A 3 8.33 -5.36 -2.87
N ILE A 4 7.25 -5.44 -3.62
CA ILE A 4 7.25 -5.32 -5.08
C ILE A 4 6.68 -3.94 -5.40
N ALA A 5 7.39 -3.16 -6.22
CA ALA A 5 6.98 -1.81 -6.60
C ALA A 5 6.99 -1.70 -8.13
N LEU A 6 5.83 -1.41 -8.69
CA LEU A 6 5.62 -1.19 -10.11
C LEU A 6 5.65 0.32 -10.39
N ASP A 7 6.51 0.80 -11.28
CA ASP A 7 6.47 2.17 -11.80
C ASP A 7 5.41 2.24 -12.89
N LEU A 8 4.23 2.78 -12.56
CA LEU A 8 3.11 2.87 -13.49
C LEU A 8 3.36 3.88 -14.63
N ASN A 9 4.48 4.61 -14.65
CA ASN A 9 4.90 5.33 -15.85
C ASN A 9 5.48 4.38 -16.92
N ARG A 10 5.97 3.20 -16.53
CA ARG A 10 6.55 2.20 -17.45
C ARG A 10 5.48 1.27 -18.00
N ALA A 11 5.53 1.02 -19.31
CA ALA A 11 4.58 0.13 -19.96
C ALA A 11 4.68 -1.32 -19.46
N GLU A 12 5.91 -1.81 -19.27
CA GLU A 12 6.17 -3.17 -18.78
C GLU A 12 5.50 -3.42 -17.41
N ASP A 13 5.65 -2.47 -16.48
CA ASP A 13 5.11 -2.59 -15.14
C ASP A 13 3.57 -2.51 -15.13
N ARG A 14 2.99 -1.66 -15.99
CA ARG A 14 1.54 -1.57 -16.16
C ARG A 14 0.91 -2.86 -16.67
N GLN A 15 1.61 -3.61 -17.52
CA GLN A 15 1.11 -4.89 -18.05
C GLN A 15 0.84 -5.91 -16.93
N HIS A 16 1.62 -5.90 -15.85
CA HIS A 16 1.39 -6.79 -14.70
C HIS A 16 0.02 -6.59 -14.05
N VAL A 17 -0.55 -5.39 -14.15
CA VAL A 17 -1.83 -5.03 -13.51
C VAL A 17 -2.92 -4.68 -14.52
N GLN A 18 -2.71 -5.03 -15.79
CA GLN A 18 -3.63 -4.70 -16.90
C GLN A 18 -3.99 -3.19 -16.95
N GLY A 19 -3.07 -2.35 -16.49
CA GLY A 19 -3.33 -0.93 -16.30
C GLY A 19 -3.03 -0.09 -17.52
N GLU A 20 -3.86 0.91 -17.77
CA GLU A 20 -3.62 1.93 -18.80
C GLU A 20 -4.01 3.30 -18.24
N TRP A 21 -3.08 4.25 -18.28
CA TRP A 21 -3.40 5.61 -17.88
C TRP A 21 -4.22 6.29 -18.97
N ARG A 22 -5.26 6.99 -18.54
CA ARG A 22 -6.02 7.94 -19.35
C ARG A 22 -5.87 9.32 -18.74
N VAL A 23 -5.82 10.34 -19.59
CA VAL A 23 -5.68 11.73 -19.16
C VAL A 23 -6.65 12.64 -19.90
N ALA A 24 -7.28 13.56 -19.17
CA ALA A 24 -8.04 14.63 -19.79
C ALA A 24 -7.88 15.95 -19.04
N MET A 25 -7.84 17.04 -19.82
CA MET A 25 -7.72 18.40 -19.30
C MET A 25 -9.05 18.89 -18.71
N GLY A 26 -8.93 19.72 -17.68
CA GLY A 26 -10.01 20.45 -17.03
C GLY A 26 -10.48 19.85 -15.70
N LEU A 27 -11.15 20.69 -14.91
CA LEU A 27 -11.77 20.27 -13.64
C LEU A 27 -12.95 19.34 -13.93
N ILE A 28 -13.74 19.67 -14.94
CA ILE A 28 -14.71 18.76 -15.57
C ILE A 28 -14.29 18.59 -17.03
N PRO A 29 -13.67 17.46 -17.39
CA PRO A 29 -13.18 17.24 -18.75
C PRO A 29 -14.27 17.34 -19.81
N GLY A 30 -13.95 17.99 -20.93
CA GLY A 30 -14.87 18.20 -22.06
C GLY A 30 -15.82 19.39 -21.93
N GLU A 31 -15.95 19.98 -20.74
CA GLU A 31 -16.82 21.15 -20.54
C GLU A 31 -16.16 22.46 -20.98
N PRO A 32 -16.95 23.47 -21.39
CA PRO A 32 -16.45 24.82 -21.63
C PRO A 32 -15.71 25.37 -20.40
N ASN A 33 -14.68 26.19 -20.64
CA ASN A 33 -13.86 26.78 -19.58
C ASN A 33 -13.32 25.71 -18.59
N GLU A 34 -13.01 24.51 -19.10
CA GLU A 34 -12.48 23.40 -18.30
C GLU A 34 -13.40 22.95 -17.14
N GLY A 35 -14.69 23.29 -17.20
CA GLY A 35 -15.64 23.02 -16.12
C GLY A 35 -15.51 23.95 -14.91
N PHE A 36 -14.71 25.02 -15.00
CA PHE A 36 -14.52 25.97 -13.91
C PHE A 36 -15.76 26.87 -13.77
N THR A 37 -16.67 26.42 -12.91
CA THR A 37 -17.86 27.16 -12.50
C THR A 37 -17.77 27.44 -11.00
N ALA A 38 -17.97 28.70 -10.59
CA ALA A 38 -17.93 29.06 -9.19
C ALA A 38 -18.98 28.28 -8.39
N GLN A 39 -18.63 27.89 -7.17
CA GLN A 39 -19.48 27.10 -6.26
C GLN A 39 -19.78 25.66 -6.71
N LEU A 40 -19.08 25.15 -7.73
CA LEU A 40 -19.09 23.72 -8.03
C LEU A 40 -18.62 22.93 -6.80
N LEU A 41 -19.43 21.98 -6.35
CA LEU A 41 -19.14 21.19 -5.16
C LEU A 41 -18.14 20.06 -5.42
N ALA A 42 -18.18 19.47 -6.62
CA ALA A 42 -17.27 18.41 -7.01
C ALA A 42 -17.27 18.18 -8.52
N SER A 43 -16.18 17.58 -9.02
CA SER A 43 -16.11 17.06 -10.39
C SER A 43 -16.66 15.63 -10.46
N PRO A 44 -17.39 15.24 -11.53
CA PRO A 44 -17.82 13.86 -11.75
C PRO A 44 -16.66 12.91 -12.07
N ALA A 45 -15.55 13.41 -12.63
CA ALA A 45 -14.36 12.60 -12.98
C ALA A 45 -13.71 11.89 -11.76
N ARG A 46 -14.09 12.29 -10.55
CA ARG A 46 -13.67 11.68 -9.30
C ARG A 46 -14.36 10.34 -8.99
N LEU A 47 -15.47 10.03 -9.66
CA LEU A 47 -16.30 8.86 -9.38
C LEU A 47 -15.72 7.62 -10.07
N ALA A 48 -15.89 6.46 -9.46
CA ALA A 48 -15.36 5.20 -9.95
C ALA A 48 -15.99 4.80 -11.28
N ASP A 49 -17.30 5.01 -11.41
CA ASP A 49 -18.12 4.72 -12.58
C ASP A 49 -18.11 5.82 -13.65
N TYR A 50 -17.28 6.86 -13.47
CA TYR A 50 -17.08 7.87 -14.52
C TYR A 50 -16.47 7.21 -15.76
N ASP A 51 -17.13 7.38 -16.89
CA ASP A 51 -16.67 6.86 -18.17
C ASP A 51 -15.55 7.74 -18.74
N ASP A 52 -14.33 7.21 -18.72
CA ASP A 52 -13.13 7.82 -19.29
C ASP A 52 -12.68 7.14 -20.58
N SER A 53 -13.50 6.27 -21.20
CA SER A 53 -13.08 5.49 -22.38
C SER A 53 -12.64 6.33 -23.58
N GLU A 54 -13.21 7.54 -23.69
CA GLU A 54 -12.89 8.49 -24.76
C GLU A 54 -11.66 9.37 -24.44
N TRP A 55 -11.12 9.29 -23.22
CA TRP A 55 -9.93 10.06 -22.86
C TRP A 55 -8.70 9.48 -23.54
N PRO A 56 -7.79 10.34 -24.05
CA PRO A 56 -6.52 9.91 -24.60
C PRO A 56 -5.72 9.04 -23.62
N VAL A 57 -5.09 8.00 -24.16
CA VAL A 57 -4.11 7.19 -23.42
C VAL A 57 -2.90 8.04 -23.09
N CYS A 58 -2.52 8.09 -21.82
CA CYS A 58 -1.35 8.78 -21.33
C CYS A 58 -0.15 7.82 -21.28
N ALA A 59 0.73 7.91 -22.28
CA ALA A 59 1.93 7.07 -22.34
C ALA A 59 3.02 7.49 -21.32
N ASN A 60 3.03 8.77 -20.93
CA ASN A 60 4.04 9.35 -20.04
C ASN A 60 3.39 10.32 -19.04
N ILE A 61 3.20 9.89 -17.80
CA ILE A 61 2.60 10.71 -16.74
C ILE A 61 3.50 11.86 -16.29
N ARG A 62 4.78 11.87 -16.71
CA ARG A 62 5.75 12.93 -16.42
C ARG A 62 5.77 14.05 -17.46
N GLU A 63 4.98 13.93 -18.53
CA GLU A 63 4.82 15.00 -19.50
C GLU A 63 4.09 16.18 -18.88
N SER A 64 4.74 17.34 -18.87
CA SER A 64 4.18 18.56 -18.31
C SER A 64 3.05 19.09 -19.19
N LEU A 65 1.86 19.27 -18.61
CA LEU A 65 0.70 19.83 -19.28
C LEU A 65 0.44 21.27 -18.84
N SER A 66 0.19 22.15 -19.81
CA SER A 66 -0.30 23.53 -19.62
C SER A 66 0.50 24.37 -18.59
N VAL A 67 0.02 25.57 -18.25
CA VAL A 67 0.51 26.46 -17.18
C VAL A 67 -0.64 27.32 -16.65
N GLY A 68 -0.48 27.91 -15.46
CA GLY A 68 -1.48 28.82 -14.88
C GLY A 68 -2.62 28.08 -14.16
N LEU A 69 -3.81 28.67 -14.14
CA LEU A 69 -5.00 28.01 -13.60
C LEU A 69 -5.41 26.89 -14.55
N THR A 70 -5.08 25.65 -14.20
CA THR A 70 -5.30 24.50 -15.09
C THR A 70 -5.46 23.24 -14.24
N PHE A 71 -6.23 22.29 -14.77
CA PHE A 71 -6.50 21.02 -14.12
C PHE A 71 -6.32 19.89 -15.12
N ALA A 72 -5.95 18.70 -14.64
CA ALA A 72 -6.03 17.48 -15.42
C ALA A 72 -6.39 16.32 -14.49
N TRP A 73 -7.19 15.40 -15.02
CA TRP A 73 -7.45 14.12 -14.38
C TRP A 73 -6.60 13.05 -15.03
N TYR A 74 -5.89 12.27 -14.22
CA TYR A 74 -5.28 11.02 -14.62
C TYR A 74 -6.06 9.88 -13.97
N ARG A 75 -6.45 8.89 -14.77
CA ARG A 75 -7.21 7.73 -14.30
C ARG A 75 -6.55 6.45 -14.78
N ILE A 76 -6.50 5.44 -13.91
CA ILE A 76 -6.03 4.10 -14.25
C ILE A 76 -6.82 3.06 -13.47
N THR A 77 -7.36 2.09 -14.19
CA THR A 77 -7.90 0.87 -13.60
C THR A 77 -6.77 -0.15 -13.48
N VAL A 78 -6.63 -0.77 -12.31
CA VAL A 78 -5.64 -1.81 -12.06
C VAL A 78 -6.34 -3.08 -11.59
N VAL A 79 -5.87 -4.22 -12.10
CA VAL A 79 -6.30 -5.56 -11.68
C VAL A 79 -5.14 -6.20 -10.92
N PHE A 80 -5.38 -6.68 -9.70
CA PHE A 80 -4.35 -7.35 -8.93
C PHE A 80 -4.01 -8.71 -9.53
N PRO A 81 -2.75 -8.96 -9.94
CA PRO A 81 -2.36 -10.25 -10.47
C PRO A 81 -2.18 -11.28 -9.35
N GLU A 82 -2.14 -12.56 -9.72
CA GLU A 82 -1.85 -13.64 -8.77
C GLU A 82 -0.42 -13.53 -8.20
N GLN A 83 0.54 -13.23 -9.07
CA GLN A 83 1.95 -13.14 -8.73
C GLN A 83 2.71 -12.17 -9.63
N ILE A 84 3.81 -11.62 -9.12
CA ILE A 84 4.80 -10.88 -9.89
C ILE A 84 6.18 -11.47 -9.58
N GLY A 85 6.96 -11.79 -10.62
CA GLY A 85 8.29 -12.37 -10.44
C GLY A 85 8.32 -13.68 -9.64
N GLY A 86 7.22 -14.46 -9.67
CA GLY A 86 7.06 -15.70 -8.90
C GLY A 86 6.66 -15.52 -7.43
N MET A 87 6.44 -14.29 -6.96
CA MET A 87 5.95 -14.01 -5.61
C MET A 87 4.43 -13.83 -5.65
N ALA A 88 3.72 -14.63 -4.86
CA ALA A 88 2.27 -14.50 -4.70
C ALA A 88 1.92 -13.15 -4.03
N LEU A 89 0.89 -12.47 -4.55
CA LEU A 89 0.46 -11.17 -4.02
C LEU A 89 -0.73 -11.27 -3.07
N ALA A 90 -1.40 -12.41 -3.02
CA ALA A 90 -2.55 -12.63 -2.14
C ALA A 90 -2.21 -12.27 -0.68
N GLY A 91 -3.07 -11.48 -0.05
CA GLY A 91 -2.89 -10.99 1.31
C GLY A 91 -1.89 -9.84 1.48
N SER A 92 -1.26 -9.35 0.40
CA SER A 92 -0.39 -8.18 0.47
C SER A 92 -1.18 -6.91 0.81
N ARG A 93 -0.54 -5.99 1.53
CA ARG A 93 -1.01 -4.61 1.62
C ARG A 93 -0.59 -3.86 0.36
N VAL A 94 -1.52 -3.19 -0.29
CA VAL A 94 -1.31 -2.50 -1.56
C VAL A 94 -1.38 -1.00 -1.36
N TRP A 95 -0.38 -0.30 -1.85
CA TRP A 95 -0.25 1.15 -1.76
C TRP A 95 -0.14 1.78 -3.14
N PHE A 96 -0.81 2.92 -3.32
CA PHE A 96 -0.51 3.86 -4.38
C PHE A 96 0.33 5.00 -3.82
N GLU A 97 1.48 5.26 -4.43
CA GLU A 97 2.39 6.34 -4.06
C GLU A 97 2.61 7.25 -5.26
N THR A 98 2.47 8.56 -5.07
CA THR A 98 2.73 9.54 -6.14
C THR A 98 3.28 10.83 -5.56
N ASN A 99 3.81 11.66 -6.45
CA ASN A 99 4.06 13.06 -6.21
C ASN A 99 3.51 13.83 -7.39
N ILE A 100 2.46 14.60 -7.12
CA ILE A 100 1.81 15.45 -8.11
C ILE A 100 2.51 16.80 -8.12
N ASP A 101 2.89 17.27 -9.30
CA ASP A 101 3.45 18.62 -9.43
C ASP A 101 2.36 19.67 -9.20
N ASN A 102 2.69 20.64 -8.36
CA ASN A 102 1.81 21.63 -7.75
C ASN A 102 0.82 21.00 -6.76
N TYR A 103 -0.46 20.86 -7.11
CA TYR A 103 -1.49 20.42 -6.17
C TYR A 103 -2.11 19.10 -6.61
N GLY A 104 -2.17 18.14 -5.69
CA GLY A 104 -2.69 16.79 -5.95
C GLY A 104 -3.84 16.40 -5.04
N GLU A 105 -4.89 15.86 -5.63
CA GLU A 105 -5.94 15.12 -4.93
C GLU A 105 -6.03 13.70 -5.49
N LEU A 106 -6.17 12.71 -4.61
CA LEU A 106 -6.19 11.30 -4.95
C LEU A 106 -7.44 10.63 -4.43
N ARG A 107 -7.99 9.73 -5.25
CA ARG A 107 -9.10 8.86 -4.89
C ARG A 107 -8.88 7.42 -5.34
N ILE A 108 -9.33 6.50 -4.51
CA ILE A 108 -9.42 5.06 -4.79
C ILE A 108 -10.91 4.70 -4.78
N ASP A 109 -11.44 4.18 -5.87
CA ASP A 109 -12.84 3.74 -5.98
C ASP A 109 -13.87 4.79 -5.51
N SER A 110 -13.70 6.05 -5.96
CA SER A 110 -14.47 7.24 -5.52
C SER A 110 -14.22 7.73 -4.09
N GLN A 111 -13.50 6.96 -3.28
CA GLN A 111 -13.23 7.30 -1.89
C GLN A 111 -11.97 8.15 -1.76
N ILE A 112 -12.02 9.09 -0.82
CA ILE A 112 -10.87 9.90 -0.45
C ILE A 112 -10.47 9.59 0.98
N ASP A 113 -9.23 9.17 1.18
CA ASP A 113 -8.62 9.19 2.50
C ASP A 113 -8.33 10.65 2.87
N ARG A 114 -9.05 11.18 3.86
CA ARG A 114 -8.89 12.58 4.28
C ARG A 114 -7.54 12.88 4.93
N SER A 115 -6.77 11.86 5.33
CA SER A 115 -5.46 12.03 5.93
C SER A 115 -4.34 12.14 4.90
N THR A 116 -4.50 11.54 3.71
CA THR A 116 -3.41 11.41 2.72
C THR A 116 -3.82 11.74 1.28
N GLY A 117 -5.10 11.59 0.92
CA GLY A 117 -5.62 11.80 -0.44
C GLY A 117 -6.08 13.23 -0.76
N VAL A 118 -6.23 14.09 0.25
CA VAL A 118 -6.55 15.52 0.04
C VAL A 118 -5.32 16.30 -0.42
N ILE A 119 -5.56 17.52 -0.94
CA ILE A 119 -4.48 18.46 -1.24
C ILE A 119 -3.79 18.85 0.08
N VAL A 120 -2.53 18.43 0.24
CA VAL A 120 -1.73 18.64 1.46
C VAL A 120 -0.67 19.74 1.33
N GLY A 121 -0.33 20.15 0.11
CA GLY A 121 0.66 21.21 -0.15
C GLY A 121 1.25 21.13 -1.55
N ILE A 122 2.11 22.11 -1.88
CA ILE A 122 2.80 22.15 -3.17
C ILE A 122 3.82 21.01 -3.29
N ASN A 123 3.77 20.24 -4.38
CA ASN A 123 4.68 19.12 -4.67
C ASN A 123 4.78 18.10 -3.53
N ALA A 124 3.70 17.93 -2.76
CA ALA A 124 3.69 17.03 -1.64
C ALA A 124 3.53 15.58 -2.11
N SER A 125 4.36 14.68 -1.60
CA SER A 125 4.20 13.25 -1.84
C SER A 125 2.98 12.72 -1.09
N GLN A 126 2.24 11.83 -1.75
CA GLN A 126 1.05 11.18 -1.20
C GLN A 126 1.20 9.67 -1.29
N ARG A 127 0.65 8.98 -0.30
CA ARG A 127 0.67 7.52 -0.18
C ARG A 127 -0.68 7.05 0.36
N LEU A 128 -1.44 6.33 -0.44
CA LEU A 128 -2.79 5.87 -0.13
C LEU A 128 -2.82 4.34 -0.12
N GLU A 129 -3.49 3.77 0.86
CA GLU A 129 -3.79 2.35 0.86
C GLU A 129 -4.91 2.07 -0.15
N ILE A 130 -4.69 1.12 -1.04
CA ILE A 130 -5.73 0.60 -1.93
C ILE A 130 -6.44 -0.58 -1.27
N SER A 131 -5.66 -1.50 -0.70
CA SER A 131 -6.17 -2.69 -0.01
C SER A 131 -5.22 -3.09 1.10
N SER A 132 -5.74 -3.52 2.24
CA SER A 132 -4.95 -4.11 3.33
C SER A 132 -4.70 -5.61 3.16
N ASN A 133 -5.42 -6.25 2.24
CA ASN A 133 -5.38 -7.69 2.02
C ASN A 133 -5.79 -8.01 0.56
N ALA A 134 -4.82 -7.92 -0.35
CA ALA A 134 -5.04 -8.07 -1.78
C ALA A 134 -5.66 -9.43 -2.14
N THR A 135 -6.68 -9.42 -3.00
CA THR A 135 -7.22 -10.63 -3.62
C THR A 135 -6.91 -10.62 -5.12
N PRO A 136 -6.29 -11.67 -5.69
CA PRO A 136 -6.08 -11.73 -7.14
C PRO A 136 -7.39 -11.58 -7.93
N GLY A 137 -7.34 -10.82 -9.03
CA GLY A 137 -8.49 -10.47 -9.85
C GLY A 137 -9.32 -9.28 -9.33
N GLU A 138 -9.06 -8.81 -8.10
CA GLU A 138 -9.66 -7.58 -7.59
C GLU A 138 -9.27 -6.38 -8.46
N THR A 139 -10.24 -5.50 -8.72
CA THR A 139 -10.07 -4.35 -9.61
C THR A 139 -10.31 -3.07 -8.84
N HIS A 140 -9.42 -2.10 -9.02
CA HIS A 140 -9.52 -0.77 -8.40
C HIS A 140 -9.28 0.33 -9.44
N ILE A 141 -9.97 1.46 -9.25
CA ILE A 141 -9.76 2.69 -10.03
C ILE A 141 -9.02 3.71 -9.17
N ILE A 142 -7.89 4.17 -9.68
CA ILE A 142 -7.11 5.27 -9.10
C ILE A 142 -7.41 6.51 -9.94
N ALA A 143 -7.93 7.56 -9.30
CA ALA A 143 -8.18 8.85 -9.93
C ALA A 143 -7.34 9.94 -9.25
N CYS A 144 -6.52 10.63 -10.04
CA CYS A 144 -5.64 11.70 -9.62
C CYS A 144 -6.10 13.01 -10.26
N LEU A 145 -6.57 13.96 -9.46
CA LEU A 145 -6.69 15.34 -9.91
C LEU A 145 -5.36 16.04 -9.69
N VAL A 146 -4.81 16.56 -10.77
CA VAL A 146 -3.67 17.45 -10.74
C VAL A 146 -4.15 18.86 -11.02
N ALA A 147 -3.70 19.83 -10.21
CA ALA A 147 -4.12 21.21 -10.30
C ALA A 147 -2.96 22.18 -10.19
N ASN A 148 -3.06 23.28 -10.93
CA ASN A 148 -2.23 24.47 -10.82
C ASN A 148 -3.14 25.71 -10.81
N GLY A 149 -2.69 26.80 -10.20
CA GLY A 149 -3.43 28.05 -10.13
C GLY A 149 -2.69 29.11 -9.33
N PRO A 150 -3.20 30.36 -9.28
CA PRO A 150 -2.59 31.48 -8.57
C PRO A 150 -2.79 31.37 -7.04
N LEU A 151 -2.56 30.18 -6.49
CA LEU A 151 -2.59 29.85 -5.08
C LEU A 151 -1.16 29.44 -4.72
N ALA A 152 -0.56 30.04 -3.70
CA ALA A 152 0.81 29.73 -3.22
C ALA A 152 1.95 29.74 -4.27
N GLU A 153 1.79 30.45 -5.39
CA GLU A 153 2.83 30.73 -6.41
C GLU A 153 3.56 29.50 -7.03
N PRO A 154 2.82 28.48 -7.53
CA PRO A 154 3.39 27.33 -8.25
C PRO A 154 4.12 27.74 -9.53
N ARG A 155 5.06 26.89 -9.97
CA ARG A 155 5.88 27.13 -11.16
C ARG A 155 5.75 25.95 -12.12
N GLY A 156 5.79 26.26 -13.42
CA GLY A 156 5.71 25.23 -14.46
C GLY A 156 4.29 24.73 -14.72
N GLY A 157 4.20 23.58 -15.37
CA GLY A 157 2.93 22.93 -15.70
C GLY A 157 2.50 21.91 -14.65
N ILE A 158 1.57 21.05 -15.04
CA ILE A 158 1.05 19.97 -14.19
C ILE A 158 1.39 18.60 -14.74
N PHE A 159 1.76 17.67 -13.86
CA PHE A 159 2.07 16.28 -14.19
C PHE A 159 2.21 15.45 -12.91
N MET A 160 2.40 14.13 -13.04
CA MET A 160 2.83 13.27 -11.93
C MET A 160 4.32 12.95 -12.08
N ARG A 161 5.12 13.26 -11.04
CA ARG A 161 6.56 12.98 -11.04
C ARG A 161 6.86 11.49 -11.02
N TYR A 162 6.04 10.72 -10.31
CA TYR A 162 6.05 9.26 -10.30
C TYR A 162 4.66 8.75 -9.95
N ALA A 163 4.37 7.50 -10.30
CA ALA A 163 3.22 6.76 -9.81
C ALA A 163 3.65 5.32 -9.56
N THR A 164 3.62 4.90 -8.30
CA THR A 164 4.10 3.59 -7.88
C THR A 164 2.97 2.81 -7.27
N LEU A 165 2.74 1.59 -7.77
CA LEU A 165 1.89 0.61 -7.11
C LEU A 165 2.78 -0.37 -6.33
N ALA A 166 2.67 -0.36 -5.01
CA ALA A 166 3.51 -1.18 -4.14
C ALA A 166 2.71 -2.27 -3.44
N PHE A 167 3.14 -3.52 -3.59
CA PHE A 167 2.65 -4.67 -2.85
C PHE A 167 3.64 -4.97 -1.73
N GLU A 168 3.19 -4.85 -0.49
CA GLU A 168 3.92 -5.21 0.71
C GLU A 168 3.36 -6.52 1.25
N SER A 169 4.05 -7.63 0.99
CA SER A 169 3.61 -8.92 1.48
C SER A 169 3.68 -8.94 3.01
N PRO A 170 2.66 -9.47 3.71
CA PRO A 170 2.81 -9.81 5.11
C PRO A 170 4.05 -10.70 5.20
N ASN A 171 4.97 -10.39 6.11
CA ASN A 171 6.16 -11.22 6.29
C ASN A 171 5.68 -12.68 6.37
N GLU A 172 6.15 -13.53 5.46
CA GLU A 172 6.13 -14.96 5.74
C GLU A 172 6.98 -15.08 7.00
N GLY A 173 6.32 -15.20 8.16
CA GLY A 173 6.98 -15.70 9.34
C GLY A 173 7.63 -16.99 8.87
N THR A 174 8.95 -17.03 8.94
CA THR A 174 9.76 -18.17 8.52
C THR A 174 9.05 -19.42 9.01
N HIS A 175 8.37 -20.16 8.14
CA HIS A 175 7.99 -21.52 8.41
C HIS A 175 9.31 -22.31 8.34
N LEU A 176 10.20 -22.06 9.31
CA LEU A 176 11.11 -23.07 9.79
C LEU A 176 10.18 -24.15 10.31
N CYS A 177 9.85 -25.07 9.41
CA CYS A 177 9.42 -26.39 9.75
C CYS A 177 10.60 -26.98 10.55
N LEU A 178 10.65 -26.67 11.85
CA LEU A 178 11.45 -27.43 12.79
C LEU A 178 10.81 -28.81 12.75
N HIS A 179 11.39 -29.66 11.90
CA HIS A 179 11.20 -31.09 11.99
C HIS A 179 11.81 -31.46 13.35
N ILE A 180 10.99 -31.37 14.40
CA ILE A 180 11.31 -31.98 15.68
C ILE A 180 11.19 -33.47 15.39
N PRO A 181 12.29 -34.24 15.29
CA PRO A 181 12.15 -35.68 15.20
C PRO A 181 11.36 -36.13 16.42
N GLN A 182 10.27 -36.84 16.16
CA GLN A 182 9.45 -37.45 17.18
C GLN A 182 10.39 -38.31 18.04
N LEU A 183 10.60 -37.91 19.30
CA LEU A 183 11.29 -38.76 20.27
C LEU A 183 10.39 -39.97 20.48
N ASP A 184 10.74 -41.08 19.84
CA ASP A 184 10.13 -42.37 20.12
C ASP A 184 10.24 -42.62 21.63
N THR A 185 9.08 -42.80 22.25
CA THR A 185 8.97 -43.05 23.67
C THR A 185 9.62 -44.41 23.93
N ILE A 186 10.81 -44.43 24.54
CA ILE A 186 11.42 -45.67 25.01
C ILE A 186 10.47 -46.25 26.06
N SER A 187 9.86 -47.38 25.71
CA SER A 187 9.07 -48.21 26.62
C SER A 187 9.96 -48.64 27.78
N SER A 188 9.67 -48.16 28.98
CA SER A 188 10.29 -48.64 30.20
C SER A 188 9.81 -50.06 30.49
N LYS A 189 10.54 -51.06 30.00
CA LYS A 189 10.50 -52.42 30.55
C LYS A 189 11.88 -52.82 31.01
N GLY A 190 12.04 -52.80 32.33
CA GLY A 190 12.91 -53.65 33.12
C GLY A 190 14.39 -53.33 33.08
N ILE A 191 14.87 -52.58 34.07
CA ILE A 191 16.22 -52.77 34.64
C ILE A 191 16.10 -52.56 36.14
N ASP A 192 16.38 -53.64 36.89
CA ASP A 192 16.49 -53.70 38.34
C ASP A 192 17.80 -53.05 38.82
N ASP A 193 17.82 -52.70 40.12
CA ASP A 193 18.89 -52.07 40.90
C ASP A 193 20.33 -52.55 40.61
N GLU A 194 21.25 -51.61 40.31
CA GLU A 194 22.61 -51.56 40.89
C GLU A 194 23.37 -50.27 40.54
N ILE A 195 24.38 -49.99 41.37
CA ILE A 195 24.98 -48.69 41.69
C ILE A 195 26.20 -48.36 40.78
N TRP A 196 26.45 -47.06 40.55
CA TRP A 196 27.74 -46.31 40.64
C TRP A 196 27.99 -45.24 39.55
N ASP A 197 28.54 -44.14 40.06
CA ASP A 197 28.94 -42.83 39.52
C ASP A 197 29.75 -42.82 38.21
N PHE A 198 29.63 -41.75 37.41
CA PHE A 198 30.68 -41.00 36.70
C PHE A 198 30.08 -39.98 35.71
N SER A 199 30.29 -38.68 35.95
CA SER A 199 30.39 -37.62 34.92
C SER A 199 31.72 -37.80 34.13
N PRO A 200 32.04 -37.19 32.94
CA PRO A 200 31.47 -35.94 32.38
C PRO A 200 31.48 -35.72 30.82
N VAL A 201 30.99 -34.54 30.41
CA VAL A 201 31.27 -33.72 29.19
C VAL A 201 30.73 -34.13 27.79
N ALA A 202 29.80 -33.32 27.27
CA ALA A 202 29.99 -32.63 25.97
C ALA A 202 29.24 -31.29 25.97
N VAL A 203 30.03 -30.22 25.85
CA VAL A 203 29.67 -28.81 25.79
C VAL A 203 29.02 -28.48 24.44
N ALA A 204 27.93 -27.71 24.46
CA ALA A 204 27.64 -26.74 23.41
C ALA A 204 27.31 -25.40 24.08
N ARG A 205 28.28 -24.49 23.97
CA ARG A 205 28.20 -23.10 24.43
C ARG A 205 27.21 -22.35 23.54
N TYR A 206 26.28 -21.60 24.12
CA TYR A 206 26.02 -20.22 23.73
C TYR A 206 25.56 -19.47 24.98
N ALA A 207 26.40 -18.55 25.45
CA ALA A 207 26.12 -17.61 26.53
C ALA A 207 25.57 -16.29 25.93
N PRO A 208 24.93 -15.43 26.75
CA PRO A 208 23.83 -14.55 26.37
C PRO A 208 24.21 -13.06 26.25
N VAL A 209 23.29 -12.25 25.71
CA VAL A 209 23.22 -10.79 25.93
C VAL A 209 21.74 -10.44 26.12
N SER A 210 21.25 -10.43 27.37
CA SER A 210 20.81 -9.24 28.15
C SER A 210 19.83 -8.32 27.40
N GLY A 211 18.63 -7.99 27.91
CA GLY A 211 18.15 -8.13 29.28
C GLY A 211 16.66 -7.83 29.46
N ASP A 212 16.28 -7.96 30.72
CA ASP A 212 15.08 -7.51 31.44
C ASP A 212 13.73 -8.12 31.06
N VAL A 213 13.48 -9.28 31.68
CA VAL A 213 12.15 -9.70 32.13
C VAL A 213 12.02 -9.29 33.60
N SER A 214 11.21 -8.27 33.89
CA SER A 214 10.59 -8.14 35.20
C SER A 214 9.20 -8.74 35.12
N ALA A 215 9.03 -9.88 35.77
CA ALA A 215 7.77 -10.57 35.94
C ALA A 215 6.90 -9.84 36.98
N CYS A 216 5.59 -9.82 36.75
CA CYS A 216 4.61 -9.98 37.81
C CYS A 216 3.31 -10.54 37.21
N LEU A 217 3.06 -11.82 37.54
CA LEU A 217 1.78 -12.51 37.39
C LEU A 217 0.70 -11.83 38.25
N GLY A 218 -0.56 -11.88 37.80
CA GLY A 218 -1.69 -11.56 38.66
C GLY A 218 -3.03 -11.46 37.93
N ALA A 219 -3.66 -12.60 37.68
CA ALA A 219 -5.07 -12.67 37.32
C ALA A 219 -5.95 -12.20 38.49
N GLY A 220 -6.98 -11.40 38.21
CA GLY A 220 -7.99 -11.03 39.19
C GLY A 220 -9.07 -10.11 38.62
N ARG A 221 -10.19 -10.69 38.16
CA ARG A 221 -11.48 -9.97 38.06
C ARG A 221 -11.90 -9.54 39.46
N VAL A 222 -12.47 -8.33 39.61
CA VAL A 222 -13.73 -8.01 40.31
C VAL A 222 -13.94 -6.48 40.32
N GLY A 223 -15.15 -6.04 39.95
CA GLY A 223 -15.85 -4.92 40.60
C GLY A 223 -15.68 -3.50 40.04
N ARG A 224 -16.70 -3.03 39.28
CA ARG A 224 -17.09 -1.60 39.31
C ARG A 224 -17.64 -1.25 40.69
N PRO A 225 -17.48 0.01 41.14
CA PRO A 225 -18.66 0.87 41.13
C PRO A 225 -18.41 2.33 40.71
N THR A 226 -19.57 2.93 40.43
CA THR A 226 -19.99 4.28 40.03
C THR A 226 -19.41 5.52 40.75
N ARG A 227 -19.37 6.62 39.96
CA ARG A 227 -19.63 8.05 40.25
C ARG A 227 -18.85 8.73 41.40
N LEU A 228 -18.13 9.79 41.03
CA LEU A 228 -18.62 11.19 41.05
C LEU A 228 -17.87 11.99 39.99
#